data_AF-A0A1S2M8B2-F1
#
_entry.id   AF-A0A1S2M8B2-F1
#
_cell.length_a   1.000
_cell.length_b   1.000
_cell.length_c   1.000
_cell.angle_alpha   90.00
_cell.angle_beta   90.00
_cell.angle_gamma   90.00
#
_symmetry.space_group_name_H-M   'P 1'
#
loop_
_entity.id
_entity.type
_entity.pdbx_description
1 polymer ?
#
loop_
_entity_poly.entity_id
_entity_poly.type
_entity_poly.pdbx_seq_one_letter_code
_entity_poly.pdbx_strand_id
1 'polypeptide(L)' 'MLINIMTGIFVLGVSLFFLAGWLIFIASFHPVILIPITAILVWILAVFGERKIVKYRRGFRVVQILLATLALIYLIVINI' A
#
# COMPACT_ATOMS: atom_id res chain seq x y z
N MET A 1 -13.50 -0.88 11.62
CA MET A 1 -13.89 -0.86 10.20
C MET A 1 -13.40 0.42 9.53
N LEU A 2 -13.72 1.58 10.10
CA LEU A 2 -13.18 2.89 9.71
C LEU A 2 -11.64 2.92 9.56
N ILE A 3 -10.91 2.36 10.53
CA ILE A 3 -9.43 2.31 10.49
C ILE A 3 -8.89 1.56 9.26
N ASN A 4 -9.48 0.41 8.88
CA ASN A 4 -9.06 -0.33 7.68
C ASN A 4 -9.38 0.40 6.39
N ILE A 5 -10.48 1.15 6.38
CA ILE A 5 -10.87 1.98 5.24
C ILE A 5 -9.86 3.13 5.10
N MET A 6 -9.49 3.79 6.20
CA MET A 6 -8.49 4.85 6.19
C MET A 6 -7.09 4.36 5.80
N THR A 7 -6.62 3.22 6.33
CA THR A 7 -5.33 2.64 5.90
C THR A 7 -5.36 2.22 4.43
N GLY A 8 -6.50 1.73 3.94
CA GLY A 8 -6.68 1.44 2.52
C GLY A 8 -6.61 2.65 1.62
N ILE A 9 -7.29 3.72 1.99
CA ILE A 9 -7.25 4.99 1.25
C ILE A 9 -5.82 5.54 1.23
N PHE A 10 -5.10 5.45 2.35
CA PHE A 10 -3.70 5.88 2.40
C PHE A 10 -2.80 5.02 1.50
N VAL A 11 -2.83 3.69 1.62
CA VAL A 11 -1.98 2.81 0.81
C VAL A 11 -2.29 2.96 -0.68
N LEU A 12 -3.57 2.92 -1.07
CA LEU A 12 -3.98 3.09 -2.46
C LEU A 12 -3.64 4.49 -2.98
N GLY A 13 -3.91 5.52 -2.19
CA GLY A 13 -3.64 6.91 -2.56
C GLY A 13 -2.16 7.16 -2.81
N VAL A 14 -1.29 6.74 -1.88
CA VAL A 14 0.17 6.91 -2.02
C VAL A 14 0.72 6.10 -3.19
N SER A 15 0.28 4.85 -3.34
CA SER A 15 0.74 4.02 -4.46
C SER A 15 0.27 4.55 -5.82
N LEU A 16 -0.97 5.06 -5.93
CA LEU A 16 -1.48 5.67 -7.16
C LEU A 16 -0.78 6.99 -7.49
N PHE A 17 -0.50 7.84 -6.49
CA PHE A 17 0.24 9.08 -6.69
C PHE A 17 1.65 8.81 -7.21
N PHE A 18 2.32 7.79 -6.64
CA PHE A 18 3.65 7.40 -7.06
C PHE A 18 3.65 6.82 -8.48
N LEU A 19 2.66 5.98 -8.83
CA LEU A 19 2.49 5.43 -10.17
C LEU A 19 2.19 6.51 -11.21
N ALA A 20 1.30 7.45 -10.88
CA ALA A 20 0.93 8.57 -11.75
C ALA A 20 2.11 9.53 -11.95
N GLY A 21 2.82 9.89 -10.87
CA GLY A 21 4.05 10.68 -10.94
C GLY A 21 5.10 9.98 -11.81
N TRP A 22 5.30 8.68 -11.62
CA TRP A 22 6.23 7.92 -12.45
C TRP A 22 5.84 7.95 -13.94
N LEU A 23 4.58 7.66 -14.28
CA LEU A 23 4.07 7.66 -15.65
C LEU A 23 4.26 9.01 -16.36
N ILE A 24 4.19 10.11 -15.62
CA ILE A 24 4.32 11.47 -16.16
C ILE A 24 5.79 11.87 -16.33
N PHE A 25 6.68 11.47 -15.41
CA PHE A 25 8.05 12.01 -15.34
C PHE A 25 9.16 11.05 -15.81
N ILE A 26 8.95 9.72 -15.78
CA ILE A 26 10.00 8.73 -16.06
C ILE A 26 9.41 7.61 -16.93
N ALA A 27 9.41 7.80 -18.25
CA ALA A 27 8.92 6.82 -19.23
C ALA A 27 9.87 5.62 -19.47
N SER A 28 10.67 5.25 -18.46
CA SER A 28 11.63 4.15 -18.51
C SER A 28 11.25 3.10 -17.47
N PHE A 29 11.18 1.83 -17.87
CA PHE A 29 10.90 0.71 -16.97
C PHE A 29 12.05 0.55 -15.96
N HIS A 30 11.85 1.02 -14.72
CA HIS A 30 12.72 0.67 -13.61
C HIS A 30 12.06 -0.36 -12.69
N PRO A 31 12.83 -1.31 -12.14
CA PRO A 31 12.33 -2.30 -11.17
C PRO A 31 11.65 -1.68 -9.93
N VAL A 32 11.96 -0.41 -9.64
CA VAL A 32 11.38 0.37 -8.53
C VAL A 32 9.85 0.49 -8.64
N ILE A 33 9.28 0.43 -9.85
CA ILE A 33 7.82 0.44 -10.08
C ILE A 33 7.12 -0.80 -9.52
N LEU A 34 7.84 -1.92 -9.35
CA LEU A 34 7.25 -3.14 -8.78
C LEU A 34 6.93 -2.96 -7.30
N ILE A 35 7.57 -2.00 -6.60
CA ILE A 35 7.38 -1.75 -5.17
C ILE A 35 5.94 -1.28 -4.88
N PRO A 36 5.41 -0.20 -5.50
CA PRO A 36 4.02 0.20 -5.28
C PRO A 36 3.01 -0.86 -5.76
N ILE A 37 3.30 -1.56 -6.86
CA ILE A 37 2.41 -2.61 -7.39
C ILE A 37 2.30 -3.78 -6.41
N THR A 38 3.43 -4.27 -5.89
CA THR A 38 3.45 -5.36 -4.91
C THR A 38 2.82 -4.92 -3.59
N ALA A 39 3.03 -3.68 -3.15
CA ALA A 39 2.36 -3.13 -1.97
C ALA A 39 0.82 -3.13 -2.12
N ILE A 40 0.29 -2.72 -3.27
CA ILE A 40 -1.15 -2.78 -3.58
C ILE A 40 -1.65 -4.23 -3.55
N LEU A 41 -0.95 -5.16 -4.20
CA LEU A 41 -1.35 -6.58 -4.23
C LEU A 41 -1.37 -7.20 -2.83
N VAL A 42 -0.35 -6.96 -2.01
CA VAL A 42 -0.29 -7.46 -0.63
C VAL A 42 -1.41 -6.84 0.21
N TRP A 43 -1.73 -5.57 0.01
CA TRP A 43 -2.84 -4.92 0.71
C TRP A 43 -4.19 -5.55 0.35
N ILE A 44 -4.46 -5.77 -0.95
CA ILE A 44 -5.68 -6.44 -1.43
C ILE A 44 -5.80 -7.85 -0.85
N LEU A 45 -4.72 -8.62 -0.88
CA LEU A 45 -4.67 -9.96 -0.27
C LEU A 45 -4.94 -9.92 1.22
N ALA A 46 -4.38 -8.93 1.94
CA ALA A 46 -4.63 -8.77 3.36
C ALA A 46 -6.09 -8.41 3.67
N VAL A 47 -6.72 -7.55 2.85
CA VAL A 47 -8.15 -7.21 2.99
C VAL A 47 -9.04 -8.41 2.72
N PHE A 48 -8.76 -9.18 1.66
CA PHE A 48 -9.51 -10.40 1.36
C PHE A 48 -9.33 -11.47 2.44
N GLY A 49 -8.09 -11.67 2.90
CA GLY A 49 -7.74 -12.60 3.96
C GLY A 49 -8.43 -12.26 5.28
N GLU A 50 -8.47 -10.97 5.65
CA GLU A 50 -9.17 -10.50 6.85
C GLU A 50 -10.69 -10.80 6.80
N ARG A 51 -11.31 -10.64 5.61
CA ARG A 51 -12.75 -10.89 5.41
C ARG A 51 -13.10 -12.37 5.38
N LYS A 52 -12.27 -13.22 4.75
CA LYS A 52 -12.54 -14.67 4.59
C LYS A 52 -12.08 -15.51 5.79
N ILE A 53 -10.95 -15.16 6.43
CA ILE A 53 -10.32 -16.02 7.43
C ILE A 53 -10.34 -15.36 8.80
N VAL A 54 -11.40 -15.61 9.56
CA VAL A 54 -11.63 -15.01 10.89
C VAL A 54 -10.51 -15.35 11.88
N LYS A 55 -9.91 -16.54 11.77
CA LYS A 55 -8.82 -17.00 12.66
C LYS A 55 -7.56 -16.13 12.61
N TYR A 56 -7.25 -15.53 11.45
CA TYR A 56 -6.03 -14.72 11.26
C TYR A 56 -6.31 -13.22 11.11
N ARG A 57 -7.51 -12.77 11.49
CA ARG A 57 -7.97 -11.38 11.33
C ARG A 57 -6.99 -10.35 11.91
N ARG A 58 -6.39 -10.64 13.08
CA ARG A 58 -5.35 -9.78 13.68
C ARG A 58 -4.09 -9.71 12.84
N GLY A 59 -3.61 -10.85 12.32
CA GLY A 59 -2.41 -10.91 11.48
C GLY A 59 -2.55 -10.06 10.22
N PHE A 60 -3.68 -10.21 9.51
CA PHE A 60 -3.96 -9.40 8.33
C PHE A 60 -4.06 -7.90 8.64
N ARG A 61 -4.63 -7.55 9.79
CA ARG A 61 -4.73 -6.16 10.22
C ARG A 61 -3.36 -5.56 10.57
N VAL A 62 -2.48 -6.33 11.21
CA VAL A 62 -1.09 -5.92 11.47
C VAL A 62 -0.34 -5.69 10.15
N VAL A 63 -0.50 -6.57 9.16
CA VAL A 63 0.11 -6.41 7.83
C VAL A 63 -0.37 -5.14 7.14
N GLN A 64 -1.68 -4.83 7.18
CA GLN A 64 -2.23 -3.58 6.62
C GLN A 64 -1.65 -2.34 7.31
N ILE A 65 -1.49 -2.37 8.64
CA ILE A 65 -0.89 -1.26 9.40
C ILE A 65 0.59 -1.09 9.03
N LEU A 66 1.36 -2.17 8.96
CA LEU A 66 2.77 -2.12 8.57
C LEU A 66 2.96 -1.56 7.15
N LEU A 67 2.12 -1.98 6.20
CA LEU A 67 2.11 -1.44 4.83
C LEU A 67 1.80 0.06 4.82
N ALA A 68 0.82 0.51 5.60
CA ALA A 68 0.46 1.92 5.69
C ALA A 68 1.59 2.75 6.31
N THR A 69 2.24 2.25 7.36
CA THR A 69 3.40 2.91 7.98
C THR A 69 4.57 3.01 7.00
N LEU A 70 4.87 1.94 6.26
CA LEU A 70 5.91 1.95 5.21
C LEU A 70 5.59 2.98 4.13
N ALA A 71 4.35 3.06 3.67
CA ALA A 71 3.91 4.05 2.68
C ALA A 71 4.06 5.49 3.22
N LEU A 72 3.72 5.74 4.48
CA LEU A 72 3.90 7.03 5.14
C LEU A 72 5.38 7.42 5.25
N ILE A 73 6.24 6.51 5.70
CA ILE A 73 7.69 6.74 5.79
C ILE A 73 8.26 7.07 4.41
N TYR A 74 7.88 6.30 3.39
CA TYR A 74 8.33 6.55 2.02
C TYR A 74 7.94 7.94 1.52
N LEU A 75 6.71 8.36 1.80
CA LEU A 75 6.21 9.69 1.44
C LEU A 75 6.99 10.81 2.13
N ILE A 76 7.30 10.64 3.43
CA ILE A 76 8.09 11.59 4.21
C ILE A 76 9.54 11.66 3.69
N VAL A 77 10.18 10.52 3.44
CA VAL A 77 11.59 10.45 3.00
C VAL A 77 11.80 11.03 1.59
N ILE A 78 10.81 10.88 0.70
CA ILE A 78 10.92 11.43 -0.67
C ILE A 78 10.57 12.90 -0.76
N ASN A 79 9.77 13.43 0.17
CA ASN A 79 9.42 14.86 0.20
C ASN A 79 10.34 15.72 1.09
N ILE A 80 11.40 15.14 1.68
CA ILE A 80 12.49 15.87 2.37
C ILE A 80 13.70 15.89 1.46
#